data_AF-A0A7G2SHF6-F1
#
_entry.id   AF-A0A7G2SHF6-F1
#
_cell.length_a   1.000
_cell.length_b   1.000
_cell.length_c   1.000
_cell.angle_alpha   90.00
_cell.angle_beta   90.00
_cell.angle_gamma   90.00
#
_symmetry.space_group_name_H-M   'P 1'
#
loop_
_entity.id
_entity.type
_entity.pdbx_description
1 polymer ?
#
loop_
_entity_poly.entity_id
_entity_poly.type
_entity_poly.pdbx_seq_one_letter_code
_entity_poly.pdbx_strand_id
1 'polypeptide(L)'
;MNQPISAPSKNELEELALPLTHKQRRLVANVVYEGMSGTAAAIQAGYKEHSAVVSASKTLAKPHVQAYLQALTMSCFAERGAKALSSIERLMTGAKSEYVRLEAAKDMANRAGWQPPERKQVTVQGDVSVRIDLD
;
A
#
# COMPACT_ATOMS: atom_id res chain seq x y z
N MET A 1 -5.92 11.02 -13.10
CA MET A 1 -5.26 9.83 -13.69
C MET A 1 -4.76 8.96 -12.55
N ASN A 2 -5.51 7.92 -12.16
CA ASN A 2 -5.00 6.91 -11.24
C ASN A 2 -4.30 5.86 -12.10
N GLN A 3 -2.97 5.91 -12.20
CA GLN A 3 -2.25 4.83 -12.86
C GLN A 3 -2.50 3.54 -12.07
N PRO A 4 -2.78 2.40 -12.72
CA PRO A 4 -2.91 1.14 -12.02
C PRO A 4 -1.59 0.89 -11.28
N ILE A 5 -1.72 0.47 -10.02
CA ILE A 5 -0.63 0.10 -9.12
C ILE A 5 -0.04 -1.21 -9.65
N SER A 6 0.62 -1.16 -10.81
CA SER A 6 1.24 -2.31 -11.43
C SER A 6 2.42 -2.72 -10.57
N ALA A 7 2.52 -4.00 -10.24
CA ALA A 7 3.69 -4.50 -9.54
C ALA A 7 4.93 -4.21 -10.41
N PRO A 8 6.01 -3.68 -9.82
CA PRO A 8 7.21 -3.40 -10.59
C PRO A 8 7.76 -4.71 -11.13
N SER A 9 8.15 -4.68 -12.40
CA SER A 9 8.82 -5.78 -13.08
C SER A 9 10.12 -6.14 -12.38
N LYS A 10 10.59 -7.37 -12.59
CA LYS A 10 11.85 -7.84 -11.99
C LYS A 10 13.03 -6.94 -12.35
N ASN A 11 13.04 -6.40 -13.58
CA ASN A 11 14.09 -5.51 -14.06
C ASN A 11 14.09 -4.17 -13.32
N GLU A 12 12.92 -3.57 -13.08
CA GLU A 12 12.79 -2.31 -12.32
C GLU A 12 13.26 -2.47 -10.86
N LEU A 13 13.00 -3.63 -10.25
CA LEU A 13 13.51 -3.95 -8.91
C LEU A 13 15.05 -4.02 -8.90
N GLU A 14 15.65 -4.64 -9.91
CA GLU A 14 17.11 -4.75 -10.03
C GLU A 14 17.75 -3.37 -10.26
N GLU A 15 17.16 -2.53 -11.11
CA GLU A 15 17.60 -1.15 -11.34
C GLU A 15 17.55 -0.31 -10.07
N LEU A 16 16.45 -0.38 -9.32
CA LEU A 16 16.31 0.31 -8.04
C LEU A 16 17.26 -0.25 -6.98
N ALA A 17 17.70 -1.51 -7.10
CA ALA A 17 18.63 -2.14 -6.18
C ALA A 17 20.10 -1.75 -6.41
N LEU A 18 20.47 -1.32 -7.64
CA LEU A 18 21.84 -0.93 -8.01
C LEU A 18 22.46 0.13 -7.09
N PRO A 19 21.81 1.28 -6.80
CA PRO A 19 22.39 2.33 -5.96
C PRO A 19 22.45 1.97 -4.47
N LEU A 20 21.85 0.86 -4.03
CA LEU A 20 21.85 0.49 -2.61
C LEU A 20 23.15 -0.22 -2.22
N THR A 21 23.59 0.04 -1.00
CA THR A 21 24.61 -0.79 -0.34
C THR A 21 24.02 -2.13 0.09
N HIS A 22 24.89 -3.13 0.31
CA HIS A 22 24.47 -4.44 0.81
C HIS A 22 23.69 -4.35 2.14
N LYS A 23 24.11 -3.48 3.06
CA LYS A 23 23.41 -3.27 4.35
C LYS A 23 22.03 -2.65 4.17
N GLN A 24 21.87 -1.71 3.23
CA GLN A 24 20.57 -1.11 2.91
C GLN A 24 19.60 -2.12 2.29
N ARG A 25 20.08 -2.95 1.35
CA ARG A 25 19.26 -4.02 0.76
C ARG A 25 18.80 -5.02 1.81
N ARG A 26 19.70 -5.46 2.68
CA ARG A 26 19.36 -6.38 3.79
C ARG A 26 18.37 -5.76 4.77
N LEU A 27 18.55 -4.49 5.14
CA LEU A 27 17.61 -3.78 6.00
C LEU A 27 16.20 -3.79 5.39
N VAL A 28 16.07 -3.45 4.11
CA VAL A 28 14.77 -3.44 3.42
C VAL A 28 14.18 -4.85 3.31
N ALA A 29 14.98 -5.85 2.95
CA ALA A 29 14.53 -7.25 2.84
C ALA A 29 13.99 -7.77 4.19
N ASN A 30 14.72 -7.49 5.28
CA ASN A 30 14.34 -7.82 6.64
C ASN A 30 12.99 -7.19 7.05
N VAL A 31 12.74 -5.94 6.65
CA VAL A 31 11.47 -5.26 6.94
C VAL A 31 10.32 -5.88 6.14
N VAL A 32 10.51 -6.14 4.84
CA VAL A 32 9.42 -6.55 3.94
C VAL A 32 9.09 -8.04 4.04
N TYR A 33 10.10 -8.91 4.07
CA TYR A 33 9.89 -10.36 4.06
C TYR A 33 9.57 -10.91 5.45
N GLU A 34 10.30 -10.46 6.47
CA GLU A 34 10.18 -10.96 7.84
C GLU A 34 9.21 -10.13 8.70
N GLY A 35 8.86 -8.92 8.26
CA GLY A 35 7.95 -8.04 9.01
C GLY A 35 8.56 -7.45 10.28
N MET A 36 9.89 -7.39 10.37
CA MET A 36 10.59 -6.90 11.56
C MET A 36 10.46 -5.38 11.73
N SER A 37 10.55 -4.93 12.97
CA SER A 37 10.69 -3.50 13.28
C SER A 37 11.99 -2.95 12.69
N GLY A 38 12.01 -1.66 12.33
CA GLY A 38 13.18 -1.03 11.70
C GLY A 38 14.47 -1.17 12.54
N THR A 39 14.34 -1.22 13.86
CA THR A 39 15.46 -1.41 14.80
C THR A 39 16.04 -2.82 14.72
N ALA A 40 15.19 -3.85 14.85
CA ALA A 40 15.60 -5.26 14.76
C ALA A 40 16.16 -5.58 13.36
N ALA A 41 15.49 -5.08 12.32
CA ALA A 41 15.94 -5.25 10.93
C ALA A 41 17.32 -4.64 10.69
N ALA A 42 17.63 -3.48 11.30
CA ALA A 42 18.94 -2.86 11.21
C ALA A 42 20.03 -3.63 11.96
N ILE A 43 19.74 -4.12 13.17
CA ILE A 43 20.69 -4.96 13.91
C ILE A 43 21.04 -6.20 13.09
N GLN A 44 20.02 -6.91 12.57
CA GLN A 44 20.21 -8.10 11.73
C GLN A 44 20.93 -7.78 10.41
N ALA A 45 20.69 -6.60 9.81
CA ALA A 45 21.39 -6.13 8.62
C ALA A 45 22.88 -5.78 8.87
N GLY A 46 23.31 -5.71 10.13
CA GLY A 46 24.70 -5.45 10.53
C GLY A 46 25.00 -3.98 10.86
N TYR A 47 23.99 -3.23 11.31
CA TYR A 47 24.19 -1.92 11.95
C TYR A 47 24.53 -2.09 13.43
N LYS A 48 25.26 -1.13 14.01
CA LYS A 48 25.62 -1.18 15.43
C LYS A 48 24.38 -0.99 16.29
N GLU A 49 24.20 -1.81 17.31
CA GLU A 49 22.99 -1.84 18.15
C GLU A 49 22.65 -0.47 18.76
N HIS A 50 23.62 0.19 19.40
CA HIS A 50 23.41 1.50 20.04
C HIS A 50 22.94 2.61 19.09
N SER A 51 23.21 2.47 17.78
CA SER A 51 22.81 3.45 16.76
C SER A 51 21.83 2.88 15.75
N ALA A 52 21.30 1.68 15.98
CA ALA A 52 20.43 0.98 15.05
C ALA A 52 19.13 1.75 14.80
N VAL A 53 18.53 2.33 15.85
CA VAL A 53 17.30 3.12 15.78
C VAL A 53 17.45 4.30 14.82
N VAL A 54 18.46 5.15 15.08
CA VAL A 54 18.70 6.37 14.32
C VAL A 54 19.18 6.03 12.91
N SER A 55 20.04 5.01 12.77
CA SER A 55 20.56 4.57 11.47
C SER A 55 19.46 3.99 10.60
N ALA A 56 18.55 3.18 11.15
CA ALA A 56 17.42 2.63 10.44
C ALA A 56 16.50 3.74 9.92
N SER A 57 16.08 4.64 10.81
CA SER A 57 15.19 5.75 10.47
C SER A 57 15.79 6.64 9.36
N LYS A 58 17.05 7.07 9.53
CA LYS A 58 17.75 7.86 8.50
C LYS A 58 17.92 7.11 7.18
N THR A 59 18.16 5.81 7.23
CA THR A 59 18.39 5.00 6.03
C THR A 59 17.09 4.76 5.25
N LEU A 60 15.99 4.44 5.94
CA LEU A 60 14.68 4.23 5.34
C LEU A 60 14.09 5.51 4.75
N ALA A 61 14.45 6.68 5.30
CA ALA A 61 14.06 7.98 4.77
C ALA A 61 14.83 8.41 3.50
N LYS A 62 15.90 7.71 3.10
CA LYS A 62 16.64 8.08 1.88
C LYS A 62 15.77 7.78 0.65
N PRO A 63 15.67 8.71 -0.33
CA PRO A 63 14.78 8.53 -1.48
C PRO A 63 14.99 7.23 -2.27
N HIS A 64 16.26 6.85 -2.54
CA HIS A 64 16.56 5.61 -3.26
C HIS A 64 16.21 4.35 -2.47
N VAL A 65 16.36 4.37 -1.14
CA VAL A 65 15.98 3.24 -0.27
C VAL A 65 14.47 3.13 -0.19
N GLN A 66 13.78 4.28 -0.07
CA GLN A 66 12.32 4.34 -0.01
C GLN A 66 11.70 3.85 -1.32
N ALA A 67 12.25 4.24 -2.47
CA ALA A 67 11.80 3.75 -3.78
C ALA A 67 11.93 2.22 -3.88
N TYR A 68 13.09 1.67 -3.50
CA TYR A 68 13.29 0.21 -3.48
C TYR A 68 12.36 -0.50 -2.48
N LEU A 69 12.18 0.07 -1.28
CA LEU A 69 11.26 -0.46 -0.26
C LEU A 69 9.81 -0.52 -0.78
N GLN A 70 9.35 0.56 -1.40
CA GLN A 70 7.99 0.64 -1.95
C GLN A 70 7.82 -0.37 -3.09
N ALA A 71 8.78 -0.42 -4.01
CA ALA A 71 8.76 -1.36 -5.12
C ALA A 71 8.73 -2.82 -4.64
N LEU A 72 9.61 -3.18 -3.69
CA LEU A 72 9.66 -4.51 -3.12
C LEU A 72 8.37 -4.89 -2.38
N THR A 73 7.79 -3.94 -1.64
CA THR A 73 6.51 -4.12 -0.95
C THR A 73 5.39 -4.38 -1.94
N MET A 74 5.33 -3.62 -3.04
CA MET A 74 4.33 -3.81 -4.09
C MET A 74 4.45 -5.18 -4.76
N SER A 75 5.66 -5.64 -5.07
CA SER A 75 5.89 -6.99 -5.62
C SER A 75 5.48 -8.09 -4.64
N CYS A 76 5.83 -7.95 -3.36
CA CYS A 76 5.40 -8.89 -2.32
C CYS A 76 3.88 -8.87 -2.13
N PHE A 77 3.25 -7.71 -2.26
CA PHE A 77 1.80 -7.59 -2.17
C PHE A 77 1.10 -8.28 -3.36
N ALA A 78 1.66 -8.18 -4.57
CA ALA A 78 1.13 -8.90 -5.72
C ALA A 78 1.17 -10.43 -5.50
N GLU A 79 2.28 -10.96 -4.99
CA GLU A 79 2.42 -12.38 -4.66
C GLU A 79 1.46 -12.81 -3.53
N ARG A 80 1.41 -12.03 -2.45
CA ARG A 80 0.54 -12.31 -1.29
C ARG A 80 -0.93 -12.06 -1.60
N GLY A 81 -1.24 -11.22 -2.58
CA GLY A 81 -2.59 -10.87 -3.01
C GLY A 81 -3.39 -12.09 -3.47
N ALA A 82 -2.75 -13.02 -4.21
CA ALA A 82 -3.40 -14.28 -4.60
C ALA A 82 -3.80 -15.13 -3.37
N LYS A 83 -2.92 -15.21 -2.36
CA LYS A 83 -3.23 -15.91 -1.09
C LYS A 83 -4.31 -15.21 -0.28
N ALA A 84 -4.32 -13.88 -0.29
CA ALA A 84 -5.35 -13.07 0.36
C ALA A 84 -6.72 -13.30 -0.28
N LEU A 85 -6.79 -13.34 -1.62
CA LEU A 85 -8.02 -13.65 -2.36
C LEU A 85 -8.60 -15.01 -1.97
N SER A 86 -7.78 -16.06 -1.98
CA SER A 86 -8.19 -17.41 -1.55
C SER A 86 -8.66 -17.44 -0.09
N SER A 87 -8.00 -16.65 0.78
CA SER A 87 -8.41 -16.54 2.19
C SER A 87 -9.78 -15.86 2.35
N ILE A 88 -10.05 -14.81 1.57
CA ILE A 88 -11.36 -14.11 1.57
C ILE A 88 -12.46 -15.05 1.07
N GLU A 89 -12.21 -15.82 0.00
CA GLU A 89 -13.16 -16.81 -0.52
C GLU A 89 -13.51 -17.88 0.51
N ARG A 90 -12.50 -18.39 1.24
CA ARG A 90 -12.71 -19.34 2.34
C ARG A 90 -13.52 -18.73 3.48
N LEU A 91 -13.29 -17.46 3.81
CA LEU A 91 -14.06 -16.77 4.86
C LEU A 91 -15.52 -16.57 4.44
N MET A 92 -15.76 -16.20 3.19
CA MET A 92 -17.09 -16.02 2.63
C MET A 92 -17.93 -17.31 2.67
N THR A 93 -17.31 -18.47 2.40
CA THR A 93 -18.01 -19.77 2.29
C THR A 93 -18.04 -20.57 3.60
N GLY A 94 -16.99 -20.49 4.42
CA GLY A 94 -16.78 -21.41 5.55
C GLY A 94 -16.64 -20.78 6.93
N ALA A 95 -16.66 -19.45 7.08
CA ALA A 95 -16.57 -18.85 8.41
C ALA A 95 -17.83 -19.16 9.23
N LYS A 96 -17.68 -19.46 10.54
CA LYS A 96 -18.83 -19.72 11.42
C LYS A 96 -19.71 -18.48 11.65
N SER A 97 -19.08 -17.31 11.74
CA SER A 97 -19.77 -16.03 11.95
C SER A 97 -20.40 -15.52 10.66
N GLU A 98 -21.71 -15.28 10.69
CA GLU A 98 -22.46 -14.66 9.60
C GLU A 98 -21.92 -13.28 9.24
N TYR A 99 -21.57 -12.48 10.25
CA TYR A 99 -21.00 -11.16 10.05
C TYR A 99 -19.68 -11.24 9.26
N VAL A 100 -18.80 -12.19 9.58
CA VAL A 100 -17.53 -12.37 8.85
C VAL A 100 -17.77 -12.81 7.41
N ARG A 101 -18.76 -13.67 7.17
CA ARG A 101 -19.17 -14.06 5.80
C ARG A 101 -19.69 -12.87 5.00
N LEU A 102 -20.56 -12.06 5.61
CA LEU A 102 -21.13 -10.87 5.00
C LEU A 102 -20.06 -9.84 4.65
N GLU A 103 -19.15 -9.54 5.59
CA GLU A 103 -18.06 -8.60 5.34
C GLU A 103 -17.14 -9.10 4.23
N ALA A 104 -16.77 -10.39 4.22
CA ALA A 104 -15.97 -10.97 3.14
C ALA A 104 -16.67 -10.89 1.76
N ALA A 105 -17.98 -11.15 1.71
CA ALA A 105 -18.78 -11.05 0.49
C ALA A 105 -18.87 -9.60 -0.01
N LYS A 106 -19.11 -8.64 0.89
CA LYS A 106 -19.12 -7.20 0.59
C LYS A 106 -17.76 -6.73 0.07
N ASP A 107 -16.68 -7.20 0.69
CA ASP A 107 -15.31 -6.93 0.29
C ASP A 107 -15.00 -7.43 -1.13
N MET A 108 -15.51 -8.60 -1.51
CA MET A 108 -15.39 -9.13 -2.86
C MET A 108 -16.23 -8.34 -3.87
N ALA A 109 -17.47 -8.02 -3.54
CA ALA A 109 -18.36 -7.22 -4.39
C ALA A 109 -17.75 -5.84 -4.70
N ASN A 110 -17.22 -5.16 -3.68
CA ASN A 110 -16.54 -3.88 -3.83
C ASN A 110 -15.31 -3.96 -4.74
N ARG A 111 -14.51 -5.04 -4.64
CA ARG A 111 -13.33 -5.25 -5.51
C ARG A 111 -13.69 -5.62 -6.94
N ALA A 112 -14.83 -6.28 -7.14
CA ALA A 112 -15.38 -6.57 -8.47
C ALA A 112 -16.09 -5.36 -9.10
N GLY A 113 -16.13 -4.20 -8.42
CA GLY A 113 -16.71 -2.96 -8.94
C GLY A 113 -18.21 -2.80 -8.69
N TRP A 114 -18.83 -3.67 -7.88
CA TRP A 114 -20.23 -3.58 -7.49
C TRP A 114 -20.45 -2.59 -6.36
N GLN A 115 -19.96 -1.37 -6.53
CA GLN A 115 -20.17 -0.30 -5.56
C GLN A 115 -21.45 0.47 -5.90
N PRO A 116 -22.26 0.86 -4.90
CA PRO A 116 -23.38 1.76 -5.12
C PRO A 116 -22.89 3.05 -5.82
N PRO A 117 -23.65 3.60 -6.78
CA PRO A 117 -23.24 4.79 -7.50
C PRO A 117 -22.98 5.93 -6.51
N GLU A 118 -21.83 6.57 -6.67
CA GLU A 118 -21.41 7.68 -5.82
C GLU A 118 -22.44 8.82 -5.94
N ARG A 119 -22.92 9.32 -4.79
CA ARG A 119 -23.88 10.43 -4.78
C ARG A 119 -23.19 11.67 -5.33
N LYS A 120 -23.51 12.06 -6.56
CA LYS A 120 -23.06 13.33 -7.13
C LYS A 120 -23.68 14.47 -6.31
N GLN A 121 -22.87 15.21 -5.55
CA GLN A 121 -23.27 16.53 -5.06
C GLN A 121 -23.39 17.45 -6.27
N VAL A 122 -24.63 17.72 -6.68
CA VAL A 122 -24.88 18.78 -7.66
C VAL A 122 -24.94 20.09 -6.88
N THR A 123 -23.81 20.82 -6.85
CA THR A 123 -23.82 22.22 -6.42
C THR A 123 -24.48 23.02 -7.52
N VAL A 124 -25.77 23.32 -7.36
CA VAL A 124 -26.46 24.27 -8.24
C VAL A 124 -25.96 25.66 -7.87
N GLN A 125 -24.95 26.16 -8.60
CA GLN A 125 -24.53 27.56 -8.51
C GLN A 125 -25.55 28.38 -9.30
N GLY A 126 -26.69 28.67 -8.66
CA GLY A 126 -27.70 29.56 -9.22
C GLY A 126 -27.15 30.98 -9.27
N ASP A 127 -26.84 31.46 -10.47
CA ASP A 127 -26.53 32.86 -10.72
C ASP A 127 -27.86 33.64 -10.63
N VAL A 128 -28.18 34.14 -9.43
CA VAL A 128 -29.41 34.91 -9.21
C VAL A 128 -29.16 36.35 -9.68
N SER A 129 -29.45 36.64 -10.95
CA SER A 129 -29.43 38.00 -11.48
C SER A 129 -30.73 38.72 -11.11
N VAL A 130 -30.70 39.59 -10.09
CA VAL A 130 -31.80 40.50 -9.78
C VAL A 130 -31.55 41.82 -10.51
N ARG A 131 -32.38 42.14 -11.52
CA ARG A 131 -32.47 43.48 -12.10
C ARG A 131 -33.54 44.24 -11.33
N ILE A 132 -33.16 45.32 -10.66
CA ILE A 132 -34.11 46.23 -9.99
C ILE A 132 -34.20 47.47 -10.89
N ASP A 133 -35.36 47.68 -11.49
CA ASP A 133 -35.73 48.95 -12.10
C ASP A 133 -36.34 49.84 -11.01
N LEU A 134 -35.85 51.09 -10.91
CA LEU A 134 -36.42 52.13 -10.07
C LEU A 134 -36.94 53.25 -10.98
N ASP A 135 -38.25 53.50 -10.90
CA ASP A 135 -38.93 54.71 -11.41
C ASP A 135 -38.86 55.86 -10.37
#